data_AF-A0A091C3T2-F1
#
_entry.id   AF-A0A091C3T2-F1
#
_cell.length_a   1.000
_cell.length_b   1.000
_cell.length_c   1.000
_cell.angle_alpha   90.00
_cell.angle_beta   90.00
_cell.angle_gamma   90.00
#
_symmetry.space_group_name_H-M   'P 1'
#
loop_
_entity.id
_entity.type
_entity.pdbx_description
1 polymer ?
#
loop_
_entity_poly.entity_id
_entity_poly.type
_entity_poly.pdbx_seq_one_letter_code
_entity_poly.pdbx_strand_id
1 'polypeptide(L)'
;MNRKKESLSQQNEGMLDFSRLENMTIQAWSPYQVSLIKEVFINNERFPEINQKLVELAETYHTTPTGLASAWILRHPANMQVIAGTMSPRRIEEIAQASDIQLSRKDWYQLYLAAGNHLP
;
A
#
# COMPACT_ATOMS: atom_id res chain seq x y z
N MET A 1 25.57 9.82 -20.95
CA MET A 1 24.75 10.67 -20.07
C MET A 1 24.28 9.81 -18.90
N ASN A 2 25.03 9.83 -17.80
CA ASN A 2 24.85 8.93 -16.65
C ASN A 2 23.65 9.38 -15.80
N ARG A 3 22.50 8.70 -15.93
CA ARG A 3 21.43 8.83 -14.92
C ARG A 3 21.87 8.09 -13.66
N LYS A 4 22.34 8.84 -12.67
CA LYS A 4 22.39 8.39 -11.28
C LYS A 4 20.96 7.99 -10.87
N LYS A 5 20.84 6.94 -10.05
CA LYS A 5 19.58 6.50 -9.44
C LYS A 5 18.91 7.67 -8.71
N GLU A 6 17.97 8.35 -9.36
CA GLU A 6 16.99 9.18 -8.68
C GLU A 6 16.06 8.25 -7.89
N SER A 7 15.80 8.56 -6.63
CA SER A 7 14.82 7.81 -5.84
C SER A 7 13.42 8.08 -6.43
N LEU A 8 12.55 7.07 -6.45
CA LEU A 8 11.15 7.20 -6.91
C LEU A 8 10.38 8.32 -6.19
N SER A 9 10.86 8.75 -5.02
CA SER A 9 10.33 9.91 -4.30
C SER A 9 10.51 11.24 -5.05
N GLN A 10 11.62 11.44 -5.76
CA GLN A 10 11.92 12.70 -6.46
C GLN A 10 11.10 12.88 -7.74
N GLN A 11 10.67 11.79 -8.39
CA GLN A 11 9.89 11.87 -9.63
C GLN A 11 8.41 12.18 -9.40
N ASN A 12 7.91 11.98 -8.18
CA ASN A 12 6.51 12.23 -7.81
C ASN A 12 6.35 13.43 -6.86
N GLU A 13 7.43 14.19 -6.58
CA GLU A 13 7.36 15.41 -5.80
C GLU A 13 6.32 16.36 -6.42
N GLY A 14 5.29 16.69 -5.65
CA GLY A 14 4.19 17.58 -6.07
C GLY A 14 3.00 16.91 -6.78
N MET A 15 3.06 15.63 -7.19
CA MET A 15 1.90 14.97 -7.83
C MET A 15 0.70 14.85 -6.86
N LEU A 16 0.98 14.50 -5.61
CA LEU A 16 -0.05 14.42 -4.56
C LEU A 16 -0.65 15.80 -4.27
N ASP A 17 0.21 16.83 -4.20
CA ASP A 17 -0.23 18.20 -3.92
C ASP A 17 -1.05 18.78 -5.08
N PHE A 18 -0.59 18.60 -6.32
CA PHE A 18 -1.30 19.00 -7.52
C PHE A 18 -2.66 18.30 -7.64
N SER A 19 -2.69 16.98 -7.46
CA SER A 19 -3.95 16.22 -7.48
C SER A 19 -4.94 16.74 -6.43
N ARG A 20 -4.45 17.11 -5.24
CA ARG A 20 -5.31 17.70 -4.20
C ARG A 20 -5.82 19.08 -4.56
N LEU A 21 -4.99 19.93 -5.17
CA LEU A 21 -5.37 21.28 -5.62
C LEU A 21 -6.44 21.22 -6.72
N GLU A 22 -6.31 20.26 -7.64
CA GLU A 22 -7.21 20.08 -8.79
C GLU A 22 -8.39 19.14 -8.52
N ASN A 23 -8.61 18.72 -7.27
CA ASN A 23 -9.66 17.76 -6.89
C ASN A 23 -9.63 16.45 -7.70
N MET A 24 -8.43 15.96 -8.02
CA MET A 24 -8.22 14.71 -8.74
C MET A 24 -8.03 13.54 -7.77
N THR A 25 -8.77 12.45 -7.99
CA THR A 25 -8.60 11.21 -7.23
C THR A 25 -7.46 10.38 -7.81
N ILE A 26 -6.53 9.98 -6.95
CA ILE A 26 -5.42 9.10 -7.34
C ILE A 26 -5.87 7.65 -7.21
N GLN A 27 -5.60 6.86 -8.25
CA GLN A 27 -5.86 5.43 -8.26
C GLN A 27 -4.54 4.66 -8.24
N ALA A 28 -4.32 3.90 -7.17
CA ALA A 28 -3.17 3.03 -7.00
C ALA A 28 -3.38 1.72 -7.77
N TRP A 29 -2.55 1.49 -8.78
CA TRP A 29 -2.48 0.26 -9.54
C TRP A 29 -1.34 -0.63 -9.03
N SER A 30 -1.45 -1.95 -9.26
CA SER A 30 -0.49 -2.94 -8.76
C SER A 30 -0.16 -2.83 -7.26
N PRO A 31 -1.17 -2.68 -6.37
CA PRO A 31 -0.96 -2.38 -4.94
C PRO A 31 -0.20 -3.46 -4.15
N TYR A 32 -0.06 -4.66 -4.72
CA TYR A 32 0.61 -5.81 -4.09
C TYR A 32 1.96 -6.15 -4.72
N GLN A 33 2.37 -5.46 -5.78
CA GLN A 33 3.58 -5.81 -6.53
C GLN A 33 4.78 -5.00 -6.05
N VAL A 34 5.92 -5.68 -5.98
CA VAL A 34 7.22 -5.03 -5.79
C VAL A 34 7.73 -4.59 -7.16
N SER A 35 7.74 -3.27 -7.41
CA SER A 35 7.92 -2.68 -8.74
C SER A 35 9.19 -3.12 -9.47
N LEU A 36 10.26 -3.46 -8.74
CA LEU A 36 11.54 -3.86 -9.32
C LEU A 36 11.55 -5.29 -9.89
N ILE A 37 10.71 -6.19 -9.34
CA ILE A 37 10.77 -7.63 -9.64
C ILE A 37 9.42 -8.21 -10.07
N LYS A 38 8.35 -7.39 -10.09
CA LYS A 38 6.96 -7.78 -10.44
C LYS A 38 6.42 -8.97 -9.63
N GLU A 39 6.99 -9.24 -8.46
CA GLU A 39 6.52 -10.26 -7.53
C GLU A 39 5.48 -9.67 -6.57
N VAL A 40 4.55 -10.50 -6.12
CA VAL A 40 3.60 -10.15 -5.06
C VAL A 40 4.31 -10.32 -3.71
N PHE A 41 4.23 -9.29 -2.85
CA PHE A 41 4.85 -9.37 -1.51
C PHE A 41 3.99 -10.12 -0.49
N ILE A 42 2.66 -10.18 -0.68
CA ILE A 42 1.74 -10.87 0.24
C ILE A 42 2.06 -12.37 0.28
N ASN A 43 2.26 -12.92 1.47
CA ASN A 43 2.62 -14.31 1.75
C ASN A 43 3.89 -14.78 1.03
N ASN A 44 4.86 -13.89 0.83
CA ASN A 44 6.12 -14.19 0.14
C ASN A 44 7.28 -14.20 1.15
N GLU A 45 7.99 -15.32 1.23
CA GLU A 45 9.11 -15.56 2.16
C GLU A 45 10.27 -14.58 1.98
N ARG A 46 10.38 -13.93 0.81
CA ARG A 46 11.40 -12.89 0.55
C ARG A 46 11.13 -11.59 1.29
N PHE A 47 9.91 -11.40 1.79
CA PHE A 47 9.46 -10.19 2.50
C PHE A 47 8.95 -10.55 3.90
N PRO A 48 9.77 -11.19 4.76
CA PRO A 48 9.28 -11.78 6.00
C PRO A 48 8.81 -10.72 7.00
N GLU A 49 9.52 -9.60 7.12
CA GLU A 49 9.22 -8.54 8.11
C GLU A 49 7.84 -7.91 7.87
N ILE A 50 7.57 -7.48 6.64
CA ILE A 50 6.26 -6.89 6.29
C ILE A 50 5.14 -7.93 6.38
N ASN A 51 5.37 -9.19 5.97
CA ASN A 51 4.34 -10.22 6.07
C ASN A 51 4.00 -10.57 7.51
N GLN A 52 5.01 -10.66 8.38
CA GLN A 52 4.79 -10.87 9.81
C GLN A 52 3.95 -9.73 10.40
N LYS A 53 4.28 -8.47 10.06
CA LYS A 53 3.52 -7.31 10.55
C LYS A 53 2.11 -7.25 9.98
N LEU A 54 1.92 -7.61 8.70
CA LEU A 54 0.60 -7.68 8.08
C LEU A 54 -0.28 -8.73 8.75
N VAL A 55 0.25 -9.90 9.08
CA VAL A 55 -0.51 -10.95 9.80
C VAL A 55 -0.93 -10.47 11.18
N GLU A 56 0.00 -9.96 11.97
CA GLU A 56 -0.27 -9.44 13.33
C GLU A 56 -1.36 -8.35 13.35
N LEU A 57 -1.26 -7.38 12.44
CA LEU A 57 -2.24 -6.31 12.35
C LEU A 57 -3.55 -6.79 11.71
N ALA A 58 -3.51 -7.74 10.76
CA ALA A 58 -4.72 -8.26 10.14
C ALA A 58 -5.61 -8.96 11.17
N GLU A 59 -5.02 -9.67 12.14
CA GLU A 59 -5.75 -10.22 13.28
C GLU A 59 -6.42 -9.14 14.13
N THR A 60 -5.70 -8.05 14.43
CA THR A 60 -6.20 -6.93 15.23
C THR A 60 -7.37 -6.20 14.55
N TYR A 61 -7.30 -6.03 13.23
CA TYR A 61 -8.32 -5.35 12.44
C TYR A 61 -9.37 -6.31 11.86
N HIS A 62 -9.35 -7.59 12.25
CA HIS A 62 -10.26 -8.63 11.77
C HIS A 62 -10.38 -8.70 10.24
N THR A 63 -9.24 -8.63 9.55
CA THR A 63 -9.15 -8.65 8.09
C THR A 63 -8.10 -9.67 7.61
N THR A 64 -7.79 -9.66 6.31
CA THR A 64 -6.70 -10.46 5.72
C THR A 64 -5.48 -9.59 5.45
N PRO A 65 -4.28 -10.17 5.26
CA PRO A 65 -3.11 -9.42 4.80
C PRO A 65 -3.37 -8.64 3.50
N THR A 66 -4.17 -9.19 2.57
CA THR A 66 -4.60 -8.50 1.34
C THR A 66 -5.44 -7.26 1.67
N GLY A 67 -6.46 -7.42 2.53
CA GLY A 67 -7.34 -6.33 2.94
C GLY A 67 -6.57 -5.24 3.69
N LEU A 68 -5.68 -5.62 4.60
CA LEU A 68 -4.86 -4.67 5.36
C LEU A 68 -3.89 -3.90 4.47
N ALA A 69 -3.26 -4.55 3.47
CA ALA A 69 -2.41 -3.87 2.50
C ALA A 69 -3.20 -2.85 1.65
N SER A 70 -4.45 -3.17 1.30
CA SER A 70 -5.35 -2.19 0.66
C SER A 70 -5.71 -1.04 1.59
N ALA A 71 -6.05 -1.34 2.84
CA ALA A 71 -6.43 -0.34 3.84
C ALA A 71 -5.28 0.64 4.10
N TRP A 72 -4.02 0.18 4.02
CA TRP A 72 -2.85 1.04 4.11
C TRP A 72 -2.84 2.13 3.02
N ILE A 73 -3.19 1.79 1.78
CA ILE A 73 -3.30 2.79 0.70
C ILE A 73 -4.50 3.70 0.93
N LEU A 74 -5.68 3.13 1.23
CA LEU A 74 -6.93 3.87 1.42
C LEU A 74 -6.86 4.85 2.59
N ARG A 75 -6.03 4.57 3.60
CA ARG A 75 -5.84 5.42 4.78
C ARG A 75 -5.15 6.75 4.47
N HIS A 76 -4.44 6.86 3.34
CA HIS A 76 -3.67 8.05 3.00
C HIS A 76 -4.57 9.29 2.92
N PRO A 77 -4.16 10.46 3.47
CA PRO A 77 -5.00 11.66 3.55
C PRO A 77 -5.41 12.25 2.20
N ALA A 78 -4.80 11.80 1.10
CA ALA A 78 -5.17 12.20 -0.26
C ALA A 78 -6.41 11.47 -0.82
N ASN A 79 -7.12 10.66 -0.01
CA ASN A 79 -8.33 9.92 -0.41
C ASN A 79 -8.13 9.07 -1.68
N MET A 80 -7.06 8.28 -1.69
CA MET A 80 -6.71 7.44 -2.84
C MET A 80 -7.67 6.25 -2.98
N GLN A 81 -7.76 5.70 -4.18
CA GLN A 81 -8.50 4.48 -4.49
C GLN A 81 -7.56 3.35 -4.89
N VAL A 82 -7.93 2.11 -4.58
CA VAL A 82 -7.17 0.91 -4.97
C VAL A 82 -7.85 0.24 -6.16
N ILE A 83 -7.10 -0.04 -7.22
CA ILE A 83 -7.60 -0.82 -8.36
C ILE A 83 -7.44 -2.32 -8.06
N ALA A 84 -8.56 -3.04 -7.99
CA ALA A 84 -8.58 -4.50 -7.86
C ALA A 84 -8.28 -5.17 -9.21
N GLY A 85 -7.03 -5.59 -9.43
CA GLY A 85 -6.61 -6.28 -10.66
C GLY A 85 -6.86 -7.79 -10.68
N THR A 86 -7.79 -8.31 -9.87
CA THR A 86 -8.03 -9.75 -9.71
C THR A 86 -9.43 -10.14 -10.17
N MET A 87 -9.57 -11.34 -10.74
CA MET A 87 -10.87 -11.94 -11.09
C MET A 87 -11.38 -12.92 -10.02
N SER A 88 -10.65 -13.10 -8.90
CA SER A 88 -11.06 -13.99 -7.82
C SER A 88 -12.12 -13.29 -6.96
N PRO A 89 -13.36 -13.82 -6.86
CA PRO A 89 -14.42 -13.20 -6.05
C PRO A 89 -14.00 -13.00 -4.59
N ARG A 90 -13.39 -14.02 -4.00
CA ARG A 90 -12.83 -13.95 -2.64
C ARG A 90 -11.86 -12.79 -2.47
N ARG A 91 -10.90 -12.60 -3.40
CA ARG A 91 -9.95 -11.49 -3.29
C ARG A 91 -10.62 -10.15 -3.53
N ILE A 92 -11.64 -10.07 -4.38
CA ILE A 92 -12.43 -8.84 -4.56
C ILE A 92 -13.11 -8.47 -3.24
N GLU A 93 -13.72 -9.43 -2.55
CA GLU A 93 -14.34 -9.21 -1.23
C GLU A 93 -13.33 -8.74 -0.18
N GLU A 94 -12.17 -9.40 -0.08
CA GLU A 94 -11.08 -8.99 0.83
C GLU A 94 -10.62 -7.54 0.58
N ILE A 95 -10.54 -7.12 -0.69
CA ILE A 95 -10.15 -5.76 -1.07
C ILE A 95 -11.26 -4.76 -0.77
N ALA A 96 -12.51 -5.10 -1.04
CA ALA A 96 -13.65 -4.24 -0.77
C ALA A 96 -13.80 -3.93 0.73
N GLN A 97 -13.65 -4.97 1.58
CA GLN A 97 -13.69 -4.83 3.04
C GLN A 97 -12.61 -3.89 3.59
N ALA A 98 -11.51 -3.67 2.87
CA ALA A 98 -10.47 -2.74 3.29
C ALA A 98 -10.97 -1.29 3.42
N SER A 99 -12.05 -0.93 2.72
CA SER A 99 -12.65 0.41 2.79
C SER A 99 -13.31 0.73 4.14
N ASP A 100 -13.67 -0.30 4.91
CA ASP A 100 -14.26 -0.15 6.25
C ASP A 100 -13.19 -0.07 7.36
N ILE A 101 -11.92 -0.28 7.03
CA ILE A 101 -10.82 -0.35 8.00
C ILE A 101 -10.20 1.02 8.21
N GLN A 102 -10.21 1.47 9.46
CA GLN A 102 -9.51 2.69 9.87
C GLN A 102 -8.21 2.38 10.61
N LEU A 103 -7.12 2.31 9.87
CA LEU A 103 -5.78 2.16 10.46
C LEU A 103 -5.43 3.37 11.35
N SER A 104 -4.93 3.07 12.55
CA SER A 104 -4.26 4.09 13.37
C SER A 104 -3.01 4.60 12.66
N ARG A 105 -2.59 5.84 12.92
CA ARG A 105 -1.35 6.37 12.34
C ARG A 105 -0.14 5.53 12.74
N LYS A 106 -0.14 5.02 13.98
CA LYS A 106 0.92 4.16 14.50
C LYS A 106 1.05 2.91 13.65
N ASP A 107 -0.04 2.20 13.40
CA ASP A 107 -0.03 0.95 12.65
C ASP A 107 0.28 1.19 11.17
N TRP A 108 -0.21 2.30 10.62
CA TRP A 108 0.14 2.74 9.27
C TRP A 108 1.65 2.93 9.10
N TYR A 109 2.32 3.59 10.05
CA TYR A 109 3.77 3.75 10.02
C TYR A 109 4.53 2.47 10.36
N GLN A 110 3.98 1.59 11.20
CA GLN A 110 4.58 0.27 11.45
C GLN A 110 4.67 -0.56 10.17
N LEU A 111 3.63 -0.55 9.33
CA LEU A 111 3.68 -1.19 8.01
C LEU A 111 4.70 -0.53 7.08
N TYR A 112 4.77 0.81 7.07
CA TYR A 112 5.75 1.55 6.28
C TYR A 112 7.20 1.17 6.64
N LEU A 113 7.50 1.11 7.95
CA LEU A 113 8.80 0.70 8.48
C LEU A 113 9.11 -0.77 8.20
N ALA A 114 8.14 -1.67 8.40
CA ALA A 114 8.31 -3.11 8.14
C ALA A 114 8.54 -3.42 6.65
N ALA A 115 8.17 -2.51 5.75
CA ALA A 115 8.53 -2.58 4.33
C ALA A 115 9.97 -2.12 4.02
N GLY A 116 10.78 -1.80 5.05
CA GLY A 116 12.18 -1.39 4.92
C GLY A 116 12.38 0.11 4.66
N ASN A 117 11.32 0.93 4.79
CA ASN A 117 11.43 2.37 4.65
C ASN A 117 11.89 3.03 5.96
N HIS A 118 12.47 4.23 5.84
CA HIS A 118 12.90 5.04 6.98
C HIS A 118 11.99 6.25 7.08
N LEU A 119 11.62 6.64 8.30
CA LEU A 119 10.94 7.91 8.51
C LEU A 119 11.94 9.05 8.26
N PRO A 120 11.53 10.14 7.57
CA PRO A 120 12.36 11.32 7.39
C PRO A 120 12.66 12.04 8.70
#